data_AF-A0AB73H1W7-F1
#
_entry.id   AF-A0AB73H1W7-F1
#
_cell.length_a   1.000
_cell.length_b   1.000
_cell.length_c   1.000
_cell.angle_alpha   90.00
_cell.angle_beta   90.00
_cell.angle_gamma   90.00
#
_symmetry.space_group_name_H-M   'P 1'
#
loop_
_entity.id
_entity.type
_entity.pdbx_description
1 polymer ?
#
loop_
_entity_poly.entity_id
_entity_poly.type
_entity_poly.pdbx_seq_one_letter_code
_entity_poly.pdbx_strand_id
1 'polypeptide(L)'
;MTVDTLPIDPVLPPNFDDTPNDERPVDQLDMWWDRPYALSTPSGAFDVRCLDGGCHDRSTHLGTAPTIESAVELANKKLAWWIAVRSRAVLQINGDGRNDLVRPASRPDREPEVILTNCTREAAAAWIDANELR
;
A
#
# COMPACT_ATOMS: atom_id res chain seq x y z
N MET A 1 -3.02 10.30 -5.40
CA MET A 1 -1.75 10.71 -4.79
C MET A 1 -0.77 10.92 -5.93
N THR A 2 -0.26 12.13 -6.11
CA THR A 2 0.90 12.39 -6.98
C THR A 2 2.10 12.68 -6.09
N VAL A 3 3.24 12.07 -6.38
CA VAL A 3 4.54 12.34 -5.79
C VAL A 3 5.11 13.53 -6.54
N ASP A 4 4.93 14.73 -6.00
CA ASP A 4 5.44 15.96 -6.60
C ASP A 4 6.93 16.16 -6.24
N THR A 5 7.36 15.63 -5.09
CA THR A 5 8.75 15.61 -4.64
C THR A 5 9.08 14.22 -4.06
N LEU A 6 10.13 13.57 -4.56
CA LEU A 6 10.62 12.29 -4.05
C LEU A 6 11.84 12.52 -3.15
N PRO A 7 11.77 12.28 -1.83
CA PRO A 7 12.94 12.36 -0.97
C PRO A 7 14.05 11.41 -1.44
N ILE A 8 15.27 11.93 -1.55
CA ILE A 8 16.47 11.16 -1.94
C ILE A 8 17.32 10.95 -0.69
N ASP A 9 17.71 9.69 -0.44
CA ASP A 9 18.51 9.27 0.71
C ASP A 9 18.03 9.86 2.04
N PRO A 10 16.72 9.78 2.36
CA PRO A 10 16.24 10.33 3.61
C PRO A 10 16.79 9.54 4.80
N VAL A 11 16.97 10.21 5.94
CA VAL A 11 17.34 9.53 7.19
C VAL A 11 16.14 8.72 7.68
N LEU A 12 16.25 7.40 7.57
CA LEU A 12 15.22 6.48 8.03
C LEU A 12 15.30 6.31 9.57
N PRO A 13 14.16 6.08 10.24
CA PRO A 13 14.15 5.63 11.63
C PRO A 13 15.00 4.36 11.84
N PRO A 14 15.54 4.13 13.05
CA PRO A 14 16.20 2.87 13.37
C PRO A 14 15.31 1.66 13.06
N ASN A 15 15.89 0.59 12.51
CA ASN A 15 15.20 -0.66 12.15
C ASN A 15 14.02 -0.47 11.18
N PHE A 16 14.00 0.60 10.38
CA PHE A 16 12.87 0.92 9.50
C PHE A 16 12.47 -0.23 8.58
N ASP A 17 13.45 -0.96 8.02
CA ASP A 17 13.21 -2.10 7.12
C ASP A 17 13.30 -3.47 7.82
N ASP A 18 13.18 -3.48 9.16
CA ASP A 18 13.15 -4.69 9.99
C ASP A 18 11.97 -4.69 11.00
N THR A 19 11.07 -3.69 10.92
CA THR A 19 9.96 -3.50 11.85
C THR A 19 8.63 -3.95 11.22
N PRO A 20 7.95 -4.98 11.76
CA PRO A 20 6.59 -5.37 11.35
C PRO A 20 5.61 -4.20 11.35
N ASN A 21 4.78 -4.10 10.31
CA ASN A 21 3.87 -2.97 10.10
C ASN A 21 2.87 -2.77 11.25
N ASP A 22 2.41 -3.85 11.87
CA ASP A 22 1.51 -3.89 13.02
C ASP A 22 2.19 -3.52 14.35
N GLU A 23 3.52 -3.56 14.39
CA GLU A 23 4.32 -3.10 15.54
C GLU A 23 4.82 -1.66 15.39
N ARG A 24 4.55 -1.00 14.24
CA ARG A 24 5.03 0.36 13.97
C ARG A 24 4.29 1.41 14.80
N PRO A 25 5.01 2.40 15.37
CA PRO A 25 4.41 3.59 15.94
C PRO A 25 3.55 4.37 14.94
N VAL A 26 2.44 4.94 15.42
CA VAL A 26 1.47 5.69 14.59
C VAL A 26 2.13 6.89 13.88
N ASP A 27 3.02 7.60 14.56
CA ASP A 27 3.76 8.74 14.00
C ASP A 27 4.68 8.31 12.84
N GLN A 28 5.29 7.12 12.93
CA GLN A 28 6.03 6.54 11.82
C GLN A 28 5.11 6.20 10.64
N LEU A 29 3.95 5.62 10.89
CA LEU A 29 2.97 5.33 9.84
C LEU A 29 2.47 6.63 9.17
N ASP A 30 2.22 7.68 9.92
CA ASP A 30 1.79 8.98 9.37
C ASP A 30 2.86 9.65 8.50
N MET A 31 4.13 9.48 8.89
CA MET A 31 5.27 10.07 8.20
C MET A 31 5.72 9.28 6.97
N TRP A 32 5.49 7.96 6.92
CA TRP A 32 6.07 7.10 5.88
C TRP A 32 5.07 6.31 5.04
N TRP A 33 3.85 6.07 5.54
CA TRP A 33 2.90 5.24 4.83
C TRP A 33 2.43 5.91 3.53
N ASP A 34 2.45 5.15 2.43
CA ASP A 34 2.16 5.65 1.06
C ASP A 34 3.01 6.86 0.64
N ARG A 35 4.21 7.03 1.21
CA ARG A 35 5.14 8.11 0.87
C ARG A 35 6.43 7.52 0.31
N PRO A 36 6.54 7.42 -1.03
CA PRO A 36 7.72 6.87 -1.67
C PRO A 36 8.96 7.72 -1.40
N TYR A 37 10.11 7.07 -1.41
CA TYR A 37 11.44 7.69 -1.36
C TYR A 37 12.40 6.92 -2.28
N ALA A 38 13.57 7.49 -2.52
CA ALA A 38 14.62 6.84 -3.29
C ALA A 38 15.92 6.72 -2.49
N LEU A 39 16.64 5.63 -2.74
CA LEU A 39 18.01 5.40 -2.27
C LEU A 39 18.97 5.42 -3.45
N SER A 40 20.01 6.24 -3.37
CA SER A 40 21.05 6.29 -4.40
C SER A 40 21.87 4.99 -4.39
N THR A 41 22.11 4.44 -5.56
CA THR A 41 22.93 3.23 -5.72
C THR A 41 24.36 3.57 -6.14
N PRO A 42 25.34 2.67 -5.96
CA PRO A 42 26.72 2.90 -6.42
C PRO A 42 26.86 3.12 -7.93
N SER A 43 25.88 2.72 -8.74
CA SER A 43 25.87 2.95 -10.19
C SER A 43 25.35 4.33 -10.58
N GLY A 44 24.88 5.14 -9.62
CA GLY A 44 24.24 6.44 -9.86
C GLY A 44 22.75 6.35 -10.22
N ALA A 45 22.13 5.17 -10.08
CA ALA A 45 20.69 4.99 -10.21
C ALA A 45 19.99 5.18 -8.84
N PHE A 46 18.67 5.08 -8.84
CA PHE A 46 17.82 5.25 -7.66
C PHE A 46 16.92 4.04 -7.44
N ASP A 47 17.05 3.38 -6.30
CA ASP A 47 16.10 2.35 -5.85
C ASP A 47 14.90 3.05 -5.19
N VAL A 48 13.73 2.95 -5.81
CA VAL A 48 12.49 3.57 -5.35
C VAL A 48 11.79 2.61 -4.41
N ARG A 49 11.45 3.10 -3.22
CA ARG A 49 10.84 2.32 -2.13
C ARG A 49 9.63 3.02 -1.55
N CYS A 50 8.72 2.27 -0.95
CA CYS A 50 7.54 2.82 -0.26
C CYS A 50 7.10 1.90 0.89
N LEU A 51 6.76 2.48 2.03
CA LEU A 51 6.09 1.76 3.10
C LEU A 51 4.59 1.75 2.79
N ASP A 52 4.08 0.64 2.26
CA ASP A 52 2.72 0.57 1.71
C ASP A 52 1.99 -0.75 1.97
N GLY A 53 2.59 -1.63 2.78
CA GLY A 53 2.03 -2.94 3.12
C GLY A 53 2.25 -4.02 2.05
N GLY A 54 3.02 -3.75 0.99
CA GLY A 54 3.44 -4.79 0.05
C GLY A 54 4.42 -5.81 0.67
N CYS A 55 5.18 -5.40 1.68
CA CYS A 55 5.96 -6.26 2.57
C CYS A 55 5.50 -6.06 4.03
N HIS A 56 5.63 -7.11 4.85
CA HIS A 56 5.16 -7.09 6.24
C HIS A 56 6.06 -6.27 7.17
N ASP A 57 7.37 -6.35 7.00
CA ASP A 57 8.40 -5.87 7.93
C ASP A 57 9.28 -4.74 7.36
N ARG A 58 9.07 -4.37 6.09
CA ARG A 58 9.93 -3.43 5.38
C ARG A 58 9.20 -2.64 4.31
N SER A 59 9.86 -1.62 3.80
CA SER A 59 9.44 -0.93 2.59
C SER A 59 9.46 -1.86 1.37
N THR A 60 8.43 -1.73 0.54
CA THR A 60 8.34 -2.40 -0.75
C THR A 60 9.33 -1.76 -1.73
N HIS A 61 10.11 -2.57 -2.44
CA HIS A 61 10.92 -2.10 -3.57
C HIS A 61 10.02 -1.95 -4.80
N LEU A 62 9.79 -0.70 -5.24
CA LEU A 62 8.95 -0.39 -6.39
C LEU A 62 9.69 -0.57 -7.72
N GLY A 63 11.02 -0.49 -7.69
CA GLY A 63 11.95 -0.71 -8.80
C GLY A 63 13.10 0.30 -8.80
N THR A 64 13.98 0.20 -9.79
CA THR A 64 15.14 1.07 -9.95
C THR A 64 14.96 2.00 -11.14
N ALA A 65 15.37 3.26 -11.02
CA ALA A 65 15.29 4.28 -12.06
C ALA A 65 16.64 4.98 -12.28
N PRO A 66 17.02 5.31 -13.53
CA PRO A 66 18.32 5.92 -13.82
C PRO A 66 18.40 7.42 -13.52
N THR A 67 17.27 8.11 -13.34
CA THR A 67 17.21 9.55 -13.06
C THR A 67 16.15 9.86 -12.00
N ILE A 68 16.19 11.05 -11.42
CA ILE A 68 15.19 11.50 -10.45
C ILE A 68 13.80 11.59 -11.11
N GLU A 69 13.72 12.08 -12.35
CA GLU A 69 12.44 12.21 -13.07
C GLU A 69 11.79 10.84 -13.30
N SER A 70 12.58 9.85 -13.75
CA SER A 70 12.10 8.48 -13.95
C SER A 70 11.79 7.78 -12.62
N ALA A 71 12.48 8.12 -11.53
CA ALA A 71 12.16 7.64 -10.19
C ALA A 71 10.80 8.18 -9.69
N VAL A 72 10.53 9.47 -9.92
CA VAL A 72 9.24 10.11 -9.61
C VAL A 72 8.11 9.48 -10.43
N GLU A 73 8.31 9.25 -11.73
CA GLU A 73 7.32 8.58 -12.58
C GLU A 73 7.03 7.16 -12.08
N LEU A 74 8.08 6.39 -11.78
CA LEU A 74 7.98 5.03 -11.26
C LEU A 74 7.20 5.00 -9.93
N ALA A 75 7.55 5.88 -8.99
CA ALA A 75 6.89 6.01 -7.69
C ALA A 75 5.39 6.28 -7.87
N ASN A 76 5.05 7.28 -8.68
CA ASN A 76 3.66 7.64 -8.99
C ASN A 76 2.86 6.47 -9.56
N LYS A 77 3.40 5.82 -10.59
CA LYS A 77 2.73 4.73 -11.29
C LYS A 77 2.50 3.54 -10.37
N LYS A 78 3.52 3.13 -9.63
CA LYS A 78 3.48 1.95 -8.76
C LYS A 78 2.59 2.18 -7.54
N LEU A 79 2.71 3.34 -6.89
CA LEU A 79 1.87 3.67 -5.75
C LEU A 79 0.41 3.81 -6.15
N ALA A 80 0.10 4.52 -7.25
CA ALA A 80 -1.28 4.67 -7.71
C ALA A 80 -1.93 3.33 -8.03
N TRP A 81 -1.19 2.44 -8.71
CA TRP A 81 -1.66 1.08 -8.97
C TRP A 81 -1.88 0.29 -7.67
N TRP A 82 -0.93 0.35 -6.74
CA TRP A 82 -1.02 -0.42 -5.49
C TRP A 82 -2.18 0.06 -4.62
N ILE A 83 -2.37 1.38 -4.47
CA ILE A 83 -3.54 1.97 -3.81
C ILE A 83 -4.82 1.47 -4.46
N ALA A 84 -4.92 1.50 -5.79
CA ALA A 84 -6.13 1.07 -6.50
C ALA A 84 -6.42 -0.43 -6.34
N VAL A 85 -5.39 -1.27 -6.19
CA VAL A 85 -5.56 -2.71 -5.95
C VAL A 85 -5.98 -2.98 -4.51
N ARG A 86 -5.22 -2.45 -3.55
CA ARG A 86 -5.45 -2.73 -2.11
C ARG A 86 -6.69 -2.05 -1.55
N SER A 87 -7.22 -1.04 -2.24
CA SER A 87 -8.48 -0.40 -1.84
C SER A 87 -9.72 -1.17 -2.27
N ARG A 88 -9.64 -2.21 -3.10
CA ARG A 88 -10.82 -2.93 -3.63
C ARG A 88 -11.57 -3.68 -2.53
N ALA A 89 -12.89 -3.77 -2.68
CA ALA A 89 -13.67 -4.67 -1.86
C ALA A 89 -13.34 -6.13 -2.19
N VAL A 90 -13.25 -6.98 -1.17
CA VAL A 90 -12.96 -8.40 -1.28
C VAL A 90 -14.01 -9.21 -0.51
N LEU A 91 -14.32 -10.39 -1.02
CA LEU A 91 -15.16 -11.34 -0.31
C LEU A 91 -14.29 -12.08 0.72
N GLN A 92 -14.54 -11.85 2.00
CA GLN A 92 -13.90 -12.54 3.11
C GLN A 92 -14.76 -13.72 3.55
N ILE A 93 -14.15 -14.89 3.74
CA ILE A 93 -14.80 -16.06 4.32
C ILE A 93 -14.41 -16.11 5.81
N ASN A 94 -15.40 -16.02 6.69
CA ASN A 94 -15.22 -16.06 8.12
C ASN A 94 -15.01 -17.49 8.63
N GLY A 95 -14.49 -17.64 9.85
CA GLY A 95 -14.24 -18.95 10.47
C GLY A 95 -15.50 -19.81 10.69
N ASP A 96 -16.69 -19.19 10.64
CA ASP A 96 -17.99 -19.88 10.71
C ASP A 96 -18.58 -20.23 9.34
N GLY A 97 -17.83 -19.99 8.25
CA GLY A 97 -18.22 -20.28 6.87
C GLY A 97 -19.13 -19.24 6.23
N ARG A 98 -19.49 -18.16 6.92
CA ARG A 98 -20.22 -17.03 6.33
C ARG A 98 -19.28 -16.15 5.52
N ASN A 99 -19.84 -15.46 4.52
CA ASN A 99 -19.07 -14.49 3.74
C ASN A 99 -19.48 -13.06 4.09
N ASP A 100 -18.49 -12.20 4.25
CA ASP A 100 -18.68 -10.75 4.33
C ASP A 100 -17.99 -10.09 3.14
N LEU A 101 -18.62 -9.07 2.56
CA LEU A 101 -17.94 -8.17 1.62
C LEU A 101 -17.26 -7.09 2.45
N VAL A 102 -15.93 -7.04 2.39
CA VAL A 102 -15.12 -6.12 3.19
C VAL A 102 -14.22 -5.28 2.31
N ARG A 103 -13.97 -4.03 2.69
CA ARG A 103 -12.83 -3.27 2.19
C ARG A 103 -11.69 -3.44 3.19
N PRO A 104 -10.58 -4.08 2.80
CA PRO A 104 -9.44 -4.27 3.71
C PRO A 104 -8.93 -2.95 4.25
N ALA A 105 -8.38 -2.98 5.45
CA ALA A 105 -7.73 -1.81 6.03
C ALA A 105 -6.58 -1.35 5.12
N SER A 106 -6.58 -0.07 4.80
CA SER A 106 -5.51 0.52 3.97
C SER A 106 -4.18 0.68 4.73
N ARG A 107 -4.19 0.47 6.04
CA ARG A 107 -3.06 0.66 6.95
C ARG A 107 -3.20 -0.30 8.14
N PRO A 108 -2.09 -0.68 8.79
CA PRO A 108 -2.10 -1.62 9.92
C PRO A 108 -2.80 -1.06 11.17
N ASP A 109 -2.86 0.25 11.35
CA ASP A 109 -3.50 0.94 12.48
C ASP A 109 -4.99 1.27 12.23
N ARG A 110 -5.60 0.64 11.23
CA ARG A 110 -7.00 0.87 10.85
C ARG A 110 -7.76 -0.44 10.77
N GLU A 111 -9.05 -0.37 11.04
CA GLU A 111 -9.96 -1.49 10.87
C GLU A 111 -10.45 -1.61 9.41
N PRO A 112 -10.71 -2.82 8.92
CA PRO A 112 -11.41 -3.01 7.66
C PRO A 112 -12.86 -2.50 7.76
N GLU A 113 -13.40 -2.05 6.63
CA GLU A 113 -14.81 -1.67 6.51
C GLU A 113 -15.64 -2.89 6.09
N VAL A 114 -16.70 -3.21 6.82
CA VAL A 114 -17.66 -4.25 6.39
C VAL A 114 -18.76 -3.58 5.58
N ILE A 115 -18.85 -3.95 4.29
CA ILE A 115 -19.81 -3.40 3.32
C ILE A 115 -21.12 -4.20 3.36
N LEU A 116 -21.01 -5.53 3.32
CA LEU A 116 -22.15 -6.45 3.47
C LEU A 116 -21.77 -7.57 4.44
N THR A 117 -22.68 -7.90 5.35
CA THR A 117 -22.52 -9.02 6.29
C THR A 117 -23.32 -10.23 5.85
N ASN A 118 -22.76 -11.43 5.99
CA ASN A 118 -23.39 -12.71 5.65
C ASN A 118 -24.02 -12.73 4.25
N CYS A 119 -23.31 -12.19 3.27
CA CYS A 119 -23.79 -12.07 1.90
C CYS A 119 -23.48 -13.32 1.06
N THR A 120 -24.25 -13.51 -0.01
CA THR A 120 -23.89 -14.50 -1.03
C THR A 120 -22.82 -13.93 -1.97
N ARG A 121 -22.18 -14.80 -2.76
CA ARG A 121 -21.20 -14.38 -3.78
C ARG A 121 -21.83 -13.50 -4.84
N GLU A 122 -23.09 -13.79 -5.20
CA GLU A 122 -23.85 -13.04 -6.20
C GLU A 122 -24.21 -11.64 -5.70
N ALA A 123 -24.62 -11.51 -4.43
CA ALA A 123 -24.89 -10.21 -3.83
C ALA A 123 -23.62 -9.35 -3.75
N ALA A 124 -22.49 -9.94 -3.38
CA ALA A 124 -21.19 -9.27 -3.38
C ALA A 124 -20.76 -8.83 -4.79
N ALA A 125 -20.89 -9.71 -5.79
CA ALA A 125 -20.55 -9.39 -7.17
C ALA A 125 -21.43 -8.26 -7.73
N ALA A 126 -22.74 -8.30 -7.48
CA ALA A 126 -23.66 -7.24 -7.88
C ALA A 126 -23.31 -5.89 -7.23
N TRP A 127 -22.90 -5.89 -5.96
CA TRP A 127 -22.43 -4.69 -5.30
C TRP A 127 -21.15 -4.14 -5.95
N ILE A 128 -20.17 -4.99 -6.22
CA ILE A 128 -18.90 -4.60 -6.85
C ILE A 128 -19.16 -4.01 -8.24
N ASP A 129 -19.96 -4.67 -9.08
CA ASP A 129 -20.28 -4.20 -10.43
C ASP A 129 -21.03 -2.84 -10.43
N ALA A 130 -21.78 -2.54 -9.37
CA ALA A 130 -22.52 -1.29 -9.24
C ALA A 130 -21.68 -0.14 -8.63
N ASN A 131 -20.63 -0.43 -7.85
CA ASN A 131 -19.94 0.56 -7.02
C ASN A 131 -18.44 0.71 -7.30
N GLU A 132 -17.79 -0.26 -7.92
CA GLU A 132 -16.36 -0.19 -8.23
C GLU A 132 -16.12 -0.05 -9.74
N LEU A 133 -15.19 0.84 -10.11
CA LEU A 133 -14.74 0.98 -11.49
C LEU A 133 -13.90 -0.25 -11.87
N ARG A 134 -14.25 -0.89 -12.99
CA ARG A 134 -13.47 -2.01 -13.56
C ARG A 134 -12.12 -1.55 -14.09
#